data_AF-A0A1I7ZTY5-F1
#
_entry.id   AF-A0A1I7ZTY5-F1
#
_cell.length_a   1.000
_cell.length_b   1.000
_cell.length_c   1.000
_cell.angle_alpha   90.00
_cell.angle_beta   90.00
_cell.angle_gamma   90.00
#
_symmetry.space_group_name_H-M   'P 1'
#
loop_
_entity.id
_entity.type
_entity.pdbx_description
1 polymer ?
#
loop_
_entity_poly.entity_id
_entity_poly.type
_entity_poly.pdbx_seq_one_letter_code
_entity_poly.pdbx_strand_id
1 'polypeptide(L)'
;MRAFLGDVPHHTMSNNPVEMTIFSMLGAAIAVINLPIIALIFTSPALKKCKELVLIGGVCTVDAFLALCNSVSALDRMLRFPKGATSLVPQSECFFKYYVVAFFYANLLVGLMTLLVSLERFFAVFFPLRYKAHYTRRKGVLIMMGGFCSFLYLS
;
A
#
# COMPACT_ATOMS: atom_id res chain seq x y z
N MET A 1 -6.19 -41.76 3.69
CA MET A 1 -6.16 -40.39 4.26
C MET A 1 -6.37 -39.40 3.11
N ARG A 2 -7.63 -39.30 2.65
CA ARG A 2 -8.03 -38.83 1.32
C ARG A 2 -9.36 -38.05 1.39
N ALA A 3 -9.65 -37.38 2.50
CA ALA A 3 -11.01 -36.95 2.83
C ALA A 3 -11.10 -35.57 3.52
N PHE A 4 -10.18 -34.65 3.23
CA PHE A 4 -10.29 -33.22 3.63
C PHE A 4 -9.95 -32.26 2.47
N LEU A 5 -10.07 -32.75 1.22
CA LEU A 5 -10.22 -31.91 0.03
C LEU A 5 -11.72 -31.63 -0.14
N GLY A 6 -12.29 -30.87 0.80
CA GLY A 6 -13.57 -30.21 0.57
C GLY A 6 -13.29 -28.98 -0.29
N ASP A 7 -14.02 -28.86 -1.39
CA ASP A 7 -14.01 -27.77 -2.37
C ASP A 7 -13.88 -26.38 -1.71
N VAL A 8 -12.64 -25.94 -1.47
CA VAL A 8 -12.34 -24.53 -1.54
C VAL A 8 -12.46 -24.23 -3.03
N PRO A 9 -13.39 -23.36 -3.47
CA PRO A 9 -13.41 -22.95 -4.86
C PRO A 9 -12.00 -22.45 -5.14
N HIS A 10 -11.29 -23.21 -5.98
CA HIS A 10 -10.15 -22.71 -6.69
C HIS A 10 -10.71 -21.44 -7.31
N HIS A 11 -10.38 -20.28 -6.75
CA HIS A 11 -10.46 -19.03 -7.46
C HIS A 11 -9.52 -19.28 -8.64
N THR A 12 -10.07 -19.84 -9.71
CA THR A 12 -9.54 -19.74 -11.05
C THR A 12 -9.44 -18.23 -11.21
N MET A 13 -8.27 -17.66 -10.88
CA MET A 13 -7.81 -16.42 -11.47
C MET A 13 -8.03 -16.67 -12.94
N SER A 14 -9.14 -16.17 -13.49
CA SER A 14 -9.48 -16.54 -14.83
C SER A 14 -8.36 -15.94 -15.67
N ASN A 15 -7.69 -16.77 -16.46
CA ASN A 15 -6.61 -16.34 -17.35
C ASN A 15 -7.16 -15.44 -18.48
N ASN A 16 -8.29 -14.78 -18.24
CA ASN A 16 -8.91 -13.86 -19.15
C ASN A 16 -8.11 -12.56 -19.06
N PRO A 17 -7.45 -12.14 -20.15
CA PRO A 17 -6.67 -10.90 -20.18
C PRO A 17 -7.50 -9.68 -19.75
N VAL A 18 -8.83 -9.77 -19.86
CA VAL A 18 -9.79 -8.78 -19.39
C VAL A 18 -9.69 -8.54 -17.87
N GLU A 19 -9.62 -9.58 -17.04
CA GLU A 19 -9.53 -9.41 -15.57
C GLU A 19 -8.22 -8.73 -15.18
N MET A 20 -7.09 -9.18 -15.72
CA MET A 20 -5.77 -8.58 -15.44
C MET A 20 -5.68 -7.13 -15.90
N THR A 21 -6.33 -6.81 -17.03
CA THR A 21 -6.43 -5.43 -17.53
C THR A 21 -7.24 -4.56 -16.57
N ILE A 22 -8.39 -5.05 -16.09
CA ILE A 22 -9.24 -4.32 -15.13
C ILE A 22 -8.46 -4.05 -13.84
N PHE A 23 -7.73 -5.04 -13.30
CA PHE A 23 -6.91 -4.85 -12.09
C PHE A 23 -5.79 -3.83 -12.31
N SER A 24 -5.12 -3.85 -13.47
CA SER A 24 -4.07 -2.90 -13.79
C SER A 24 -4.60 -1.46 -13.93
N MET A 25 -5.73 -1.29 -14.62
CA MET A 25 -6.41 0.01 -14.77
C MET A 25 -6.92 0.56 -13.44
N LEU A 26 -7.49 -0.30 -12.59
CA LEU A 26 -7.97 0.09 -11.27
C LEU A 26 -6.82 0.58 -10.38
N GLY A 27 -5.70 -0.14 -10.36
CA GLY A 27 -4.49 0.28 -9.63
C GLY A 27 -3.95 1.62 -10.13
N ALA A 28 -3.90 1.82 -11.45
CA ALA A 28 -3.47 3.09 -12.03
C ALA A 28 -4.44 4.24 -11.68
N ALA A 29 -5.75 4.01 -11.74
CA ALA A 29 -6.75 5.01 -11.40
C ALA A 29 -6.65 5.45 -9.93
N ILE A 30 -6.49 4.49 -9.00
CA ILE A 30 -6.31 4.79 -7.57
C ILE A 30 -5.04 5.62 -7.35
N ALA A 31 -3.93 5.28 -8.01
CA ALA A 31 -2.70 6.06 -7.93
C ALA A 31 -2.89 7.50 -8.44
N VAL A 32 -3.58 7.66 -9.57
CA VAL A 32 -3.87 8.98 -10.17
C VAL A 32 -4.78 9.82 -9.28
N ILE A 33 -5.77 9.23 -8.60
CA ILE A 33 -6.67 9.94 -7.68
C ILE A 33 -5.94 10.36 -6.39
N ASN A 34 -5.01 9.53 -5.90
CA ASN A 34 -4.28 9.83 -4.67
C ASN A 34 -3.18 10.90 -4.86
N LEU A 35 -2.59 11.00 -6.06
CA LEU A 35 -1.58 12.01 -6.39
C LEU A 35 -2.01 13.48 -6.13
N PRO A 36 -3.17 13.98 -6.58
CA PRO A 36 -3.59 15.35 -6.30
C PRO A 36 -3.87 15.58 -4.81
N ILE A 37 -4.34 14.58 -4.07
CA ILE A 37 -4.56 14.67 -2.62
C ILE A 37 -3.21 14.84 -1.91
N ILE A 38 -2.21 14.02 -2.26
CA ILE A 38 -0.84 14.13 -1.74
C ILE A 38 -0.28 15.52 -2.07
N ALA A 39 -0.36 15.94 -3.34
CA ALA A 39 0.14 17.24 -3.78
C ALA A 39 -0.52 18.41 -3.02
N LEU A 40 -1.83 18.34 -2.79
CA LEU A 40 -2.58 19.36 -2.06
C LEU A 40 -2.18 19.43 -0.59
N ILE A 41 -1.99 18.28 0.07
CA ILE A 41 -1.56 18.20 1.49
C ILE A 41 -0.14 18.78 1.68
N PHE A 42 0.79 18.47 0.77
CA PHE A 42 2.18 18.91 0.90
C PHE A 42 2.40 20.36 0.42
N THR A 43 1.70 20.78 -0.62
CA THR A 43 1.89 22.10 -1.25
C THR A 43 1.09 23.18 -0.54
N SER A 44 -0.16 22.91 -0.14
CA SER A 44 -1.07 23.97 0.30
C SER A 44 -0.70 24.53 1.68
N PRO A 45 -0.42 25.84 1.79
CA PRO A 45 -0.08 26.48 3.06
C PRO A 45 -1.26 26.51 4.06
N ALA A 46 -2.50 26.46 3.57
CA ALA A 46 -3.69 26.45 4.42
C ALA A 46 -3.78 25.14 5.24
N LEU A 47 -3.44 24.01 4.61
CA LEU A 47 -3.54 22.68 5.21
C LEU A 47 -2.33 22.35 6.09
N LYS A 48 -1.21 23.08 5.97
CA LYS A 48 -0.03 22.97 6.86
C LYS A 48 -0.34 23.30 8.32
N LYS A 49 -1.44 24.02 8.60
CA LYS A 49 -1.89 24.32 9.98
C LYS A 49 -2.52 23.10 10.66
N CYS A 50 -3.07 22.15 9.90
CA CYS A 50 -3.70 20.95 10.41
C CYS A 50 -2.67 19.83 10.53
N LYS A 51 -2.27 19.51 11.77
CA LYS A 51 -1.23 18.50 12.04
C LYS A 51 -1.67 17.08 11.63
N GLU A 52 -2.95 16.79 11.79
CA GLU A 52 -3.57 15.49 11.47
C GLU A 52 -3.52 15.15 9.97
N LEU A 53 -3.46 16.18 9.12
CA LEU A 53 -3.43 15.97 7.67
C LEU A 53 -2.14 15.34 7.17
N VAL A 54 -1.06 15.41 7.95
CA VAL A 54 0.22 14.77 7.59
C VAL A 54 0.07 13.25 7.58
N LEU A 55 -0.61 12.69 8.58
CA LEU A 55 -0.82 11.24 8.67
C LEU A 55 -1.78 10.74 7.59
N ILE A 56 -2.84 11.51 7.28
CA ILE A 56 -3.74 11.22 6.16
C ILE A 56 -2.95 11.25 4.83
N GLY A 57 -2.10 12.25 4.62
CA GLY A 57 -1.22 12.31 3.46
C GLY A 57 -0.27 11.13 3.38
N GLY A 58 0.18 10.61 4.52
CA GLY A 58 0.99 9.39 4.59
C GLY A 58 0.24 8.14 4.16
N VAL A 59 -1.00 7.96 4.62
CA VAL A 59 -1.88 6.86 4.16
C VAL A 59 -2.08 6.95 2.64
N CYS A 60 -2.45 8.12 2.11
CA CYS A 60 -2.63 8.31 0.66
C CYS A 60 -1.35 8.00 -0.14
N THR A 61 -0.18 8.32 0.42
CA THR A 61 1.11 8.03 -0.22
C THR A 61 1.36 6.52 -0.32
N VAL A 62 1.12 5.78 0.77
CA VAL A 62 1.30 4.33 0.76
C VAL A 62 0.24 3.65 -0.10
N ASP A 63 -1.00 4.12 -0.09
CA ASP A 63 -2.08 3.59 -0.95
C ASP A 63 -1.76 3.79 -2.43
N ALA A 64 -1.25 4.97 -2.81
CA ALA A 64 -0.78 5.22 -4.18
C ALA A 64 0.38 4.28 -4.55
N PHE A 65 1.34 4.08 -3.64
CA PHE A 65 2.47 3.18 -3.86
C PHE A 65 2.02 1.72 -4.02
N LEU A 66 1.12 1.23 -3.16
CA LEU A 66 0.54 -0.10 -3.26
C LEU A 66 -0.23 -0.30 -4.58
N ALA A 67 -1.02 0.70 -4.98
CA ALA A 67 -1.78 0.67 -6.23
C ALA A 67 -0.87 0.63 -7.47
N LEU A 68 0.26 1.34 -7.44
CA LEU A 68 1.30 1.26 -8.46
C LEU A 68 1.97 -0.12 -8.51
N CYS A 69 2.37 -0.67 -7.35
CA CYS A 69 2.96 -2.01 -7.28
C CYS A 69 2.00 -3.08 -7.84
N ASN A 70 0.70 -2.96 -7.54
CA ASN A 70 -0.34 -3.82 -8.09
C ASN A 70 -0.45 -3.70 -9.62
N SER A 71 -0.47 -2.47 -10.13
CA SER A 71 -0.56 -2.23 -11.57
C SER A 71 0.65 -2.78 -12.32
N VAL A 72 1.86 -2.55 -11.80
CA VAL A 72 3.12 -3.08 -12.38
C VAL A 72 3.15 -4.61 -12.35
N SER A 73 2.72 -5.22 -11.24
CA SER A 73 2.67 -6.69 -11.10
C SER A 73 1.70 -7.30 -12.11
N ALA A 74 0.54 -6.67 -12.33
CA ALA A 74 -0.42 -7.07 -13.35
C ALA A 74 0.18 -6.95 -14.76
N LEU A 75 0.87 -5.84 -15.07
CA LEU A 75 1.51 -5.64 -16.37
C LEU A 75 2.64 -6.63 -16.66
N ASP A 76 3.54 -6.91 -15.69
CA ASP A 76 4.61 -7.92 -15.88
C ASP A 76 4.01 -9.30 -16.17
N ARG A 77 2.90 -9.65 -15.51
CA ARG A 77 2.19 -10.91 -15.76
C ARG A 77 1.57 -10.96 -17.15
N MET A 78 0.97 -9.87 -17.63
CA MET A 78 0.40 -9.79 -18.98
C MET A 78 1.47 -9.87 -20.07
N LEU A 79 2.63 -9.23 -19.86
CA LEU A 79 3.74 -9.23 -20.82
C LEU A 79 4.45 -10.58 -20.90
N ARG A 80 4.66 -11.26 -19.75
CA ARG A 80 5.38 -12.54 -19.71
C ARG A 80 4.52 -13.74 -20.06
N PHE A 81 3.20 -13.69 -19.80
CA PHE A 81 2.30 -14.83 -20.00
C PHE A 81 1.03 -14.45 -20.79
N PRO A 82 1.15 -13.95 -22.03
CA PRO A 82 0.00 -13.48 -22.81
C PRO A 82 -0.98 -14.60 -23.19
N LYS A 83 -0.55 -15.87 -23.18
CA LYS A 83 -1.36 -17.06 -23.49
C LYS A 83 -1.48 -18.04 -22.32
N GLY A 84 -1.14 -17.59 -21.10
CA GLY A 84 -1.00 -18.45 -19.92
C GLY A 84 0.42 -19.02 -19.75
N ALA A 85 0.70 -19.57 -18.56
CA ALA A 85 1.99 -20.17 -18.25
C ALA A 85 2.06 -21.60 -18.80
N THR A 86 2.73 -21.80 -19.94
CA THR A 86 3.00 -23.12 -20.50
C THR A 86 4.23 -23.79 -19.87
N SER A 87 5.08 -23.02 -19.19
CA SER A 87 6.31 -23.49 -18.55
C SER A 87 6.17 -23.41 -17.04
N LEU A 88 6.53 -24.51 -16.35
CA LEU A 88 6.68 -24.52 -14.89
C LEU A 88 7.84 -23.61 -14.51
N VAL A 89 7.52 -22.41 -14.03
CA VAL A 89 8.50 -21.49 -13.43
C VAL A 89 8.72 -21.90 -11.99
N PRO A 90 9.97 -22.08 -11.53
CA PRO A 90 10.25 -22.39 -10.14
C PRO A 90 9.71 -21.29 -9.22
N GLN A 91 9.05 -21.68 -8.13
CA GLN A 91 8.37 -20.78 -7.20
C GLN A 91 9.32 -19.70 -6.61
N SER A 92 10.61 -20.03 -6.45
CA SER A 92 11.65 -19.11 -5.96
C SER A 92 11.86 -17.91 -6.88
N GLU A 93 11.84 -18.09 -8.20
CA GLU A 93 11.98 -17.00 -9.17
C GLU A 93 10.75 -16.09 -9.22
N CYS A 94 9.59 -16.58 -8.78
CA CYS A 94 8.39 -15.79 -8.66
C CYS A 94 8.41 -14.93 -7.38
N PHE A 95 8.87 -15.50 -6.26
CA PHE A 95 8.87 -14.85 -4.95
C PHE A 95 9.92 -13.74 -4.82
N PHE A 96 11.12 -13.93 -5.36
CA PHE A 96 12.23 -12.98 -5.20
C PHE A 96 12.24 -11.86 -6.25
N LYS A 97 11.16 -11.68 -7.02
CA LYS A 97 11.07 -10.54 -7.92
C LYS A 97 10.90 -9.25 -7.12
N TYR A 98 11.61 -8.20 -7.54
CA TYR A 98 11.60 -6.89 -6.87
C TYR A 98 10.18 -6.34 -6.64
N TYR A 99 9.24 -6.55 -7.57
CA TYR A 99 7.87 -6.06 -7.44
C TYR A 99 7.04 -6.85 -6.41
N VAL A 100 7.33 -8.15 -6.19
CA VAL A 100 6.65 -8.97 -5.16
C VAL A 100 7.11 -8.54 -3.77
N VAL A 101 8.42 -8.33 -3.62
CA VAL A 101 9.00 -7.78 -2.39
C VAL A 101 8.45 -6.38 -2.11
N ALA A 102 8.42 -5.50 -3.12
CA ALA A 102 7.84 -4.17 -3.00
C ALA A 102 6.34 -4.20 -2.66
N PHE A 103 5.58 -5.13 -3.24
CA PHE A 103 4.15 -5.31 -2.94
C PHE A 103 3.94 -5.77 -1.48
N PHE A 104 4.69 -6.76 -1.02
CA PHE A 104 4.63 -7.21 0.38
C PHE A 104 4.96 -6.06 1.34
N TYR A 105 6.01 -5.31 1.02
CA TYR A 105 6.41 -4.12 1.77
C TYR A 105 5.33 -3.04 1.81
N ALA A 106 4.70 -2.74 0.66
CA ALA A 106 3.61 -1.78 0.56
C ALA A 106 2.42 -2.20 1.44
N ASN A 107 2.04 -3.48 1.45
CA ASN A 107 0.95 -3.97 2.31
C ASN A 107 1.25 -3.80 3.80
N LEU A 108 2.49 -4.08 4.22
CA LEU A 108 2.92 -3.85 5.61
C LEU A 108 2.84 -2.38 5.99
N LEU A 109 3.30 -1.50 5.10
CA LEU A 109 3.23 -0.05 5.31
C LEU A 109 1.79 0.47 5.41
N VAL A 110 0.84 -0.09 4.63
CA VAL A 110 -0.58 0.29 4.76
C VAL A 110 -1.09 -0.05 6.15
N GLY A 111 -0.78 -1.25 6.65
CA GLY A 111 -1.11 -1.67 8.01
C GLY A 111 -0.48 -0.77 9.09
N LEU A 112 0.79 -0.40 8.91
CA LEU A 112 1.50 0.48 9.85
C LEU A 112 0.90 1.89 9.87
N MET A 113 0.65 2.49 8.70
CA MET A 113 0.10 3.84 8.62
C MET A 113 -1.32 3.93 9.19
N THR A 114 -2.15 2.93 8.92
CA THR A 114 -3.52 2.86 9.49
C THR A 114 -3.48 2.68 11.01
N LEU A 115 -2.53 1.91 11.53
CA LEU A 115 -2.30 1.79 12.97
C LEU A 115 -1.84 3.11 13.59
N LEU A 116 -0.92 3.83 12.95
CA LEU A 116 -0.45 5.14 13.42
C LEU A 116 -1.57 6.18 13.44
N VAL A 117 -2.43 6.21 12.41
CA VAL A 117 -3.63 7.06 12.39
C VAL A 117 -4.57 6.71 13.54
N SER A 118 -4.79 5.41 13.78
CA SER A 118 -5.66 4.94 14.85
C SER A 118 -5.13 5.33 16.23
N LEU A 119 -3.81 5.20 16.44
CA LEU A 119 -3.15 5.64 17.66
C LEU A 119 -3.23 7.15 17.85
N GLU A 120 -3.00 7.95 16.80
CA GLU A 120 -3.14 9.41 16.86
C GLU A 120 -4.55 9.80 17.32
N ARG A 121 -5.58 9.19 16.72
CA ARG A 121 -6.99 9.43 17.09
C ARG A 121 -7.28 8.99 18.52
N PHE A 122 -6.74 7.86 18.95
CA PHE A 122 -6.84 7.40 20.34
C PHE A 122 -6.26 8.43 21.32
N PHE A 123 -5.02 8.89 21.11
CA PHE A 123 -4.41 9.90 21.98
C PHE A 123 -5.14 11.25 21.94
N ALA A 124 -5.69 11.65 20.79
CA ALA A 124 -6.47 12.88 20.67
C ALA A 124 -7.75 12.83 21.51
N VAL A 125 -8.44 11.68 21.57
CA VAL A 125 -9.68 11.50 22.33
C VAL A 125 -9.41 11.37 23.84
N PHE A 126 -8.45 10.54 24.24
CA PHE A 126 -8.19 10.28 25.66
C PHE A 126 -7.37 11.38 26.34
N PHE A 127 -6.49 12.09 25.60
CA PHE A 127 -5.57 13.07 26.17
C PHE A 127 -5.50 14.39 25.36
N PRO A 128 -6.62 15.11 25.19
CA PRO A 128 -6.70 16.27 24.29
C PRO A 128 -5.75 17.42 24.68
N LEU A 129 -5.55 17.67 25.98
CA LEU A 129 -4.67 18.74 26.49
C LEU A 129 -3.20 18.45 26.20
N ARG A 130 -2.74 17.22 26.45
CA ARG A 130 -1.37 16.80 26.16
C ARG A 130 -1.12 16.72 24.67
N TYR A 131 -2.10 16.24 23.91
CA TYR A 131 -2.03 16.15 22.45
C TYR A 131 -1.84 17.53 21.80
N LYS A 132 -2.63 18.55 22.19
CA LYS A 132 -2.45 19.92 21.66
C LYS A 132 -1.07 20.51 21.98
N ALA A 133 -0.55 20.27 23.19
CA ALA A 133 0.72 20.84 23.66
C ALA A 133 1.95 20.16 23.04
N HIS A 134 1.98 18.82 22.97
CA HIS A 134 3.19 18.07 22.61
C HIS A 134 3.27 17.66 21.14
N TYR A 135 2.14 17.61 20.44
CA TYR A 135 2.08 17.13 19.07
C TYR A 135 2.47 18.23 18.09
N THR A 136 3.51 18.01 17.30
CA THR A 136 4.03 18.97 16.32
C THR A 136 4.08 18.32 14.95
N ARG A 137 3.82 19.08 13.89
CA ARG A 137 3.87 18.60 12.50
C ARG A 137 5.18 17.88 12.15
N ARG A 138 6.32 18.40 12.65
CA ARG A 138 7.64 17.76 12.47
C ARG A 138 7.71 16.36 13.07
N LYS A 139 7.08 16.12 14.22
CA LYS A 139 7.02 14.79 14.83
C LYS A 139 6.20 13.82 13.99
N GLY A 140 5.07 14.26 13.44
CA GLY A 140 4.27 13.45 12.52
C GLY A 140 5.05 13.03 11.27
N VAL A 141 5.78 13.97 10.65
CA VAL A 141 6.66 13.66 9.51
C VAL A 141 7.82 12.74 9.92
N LEU A 142 8.44 12.95 11.07
CA LEU A 142 9.51 12.08 11.58
C LEU A 142 9.03 10.66 11.87
N ILE A 143 7.81 10.50 12.43
CA ILE A 143 7.20 9.19 12.67
C ILE A 143 6.92 8.49 11.34
N MET A 144 6.38 9.23 10.36
CA MET A 144 6.16 8.72 9.01
C MET A 144 7.48 8.25 8.39
N MET A 145 8.50 9.11 8.34
CA MET A 145 9.83 8.77 7.81
C MET A 145 10.51 7.63 8.58
N GLY A 146 10.36 7.60 9.90
CA GLY A 146 10.86 6.51 10.75
C GLY A 146 10.20 5.19 10.40
N GLY A 147 8.87 5.17 10.21
CA GLY A 147 8.15 4.00 9.73
C GLY A 147 8.66 3.51 8.37
N PHE A 148 8.89 4.41 7.41
CA PHE A 148 9.47 4.01 6.12
C PHE A 148 10.93 3.54 6.21
N CYS A 149 11.74 4.14 7.07
CA CYS A 149 13.17 3.84 7.14
C CYS A 149 13.47 2.58 7.96
N SER A 150 12.80 2.40 9.11
CA SER A 150 12.96 1.23 9.98
C SER A 150 12.52 -0.06 9.29
N PHE A 151 11.48 -0.01 8.46
CA PHE A 151 11.05 -1.17 7.68
C PHE A 151 11.99 -1.47 6.51
N LEU A 152 12.60 -0.44 5.90
CA LEU A 152 13.63 -0.62 4.87
C LEU A 152 14.93 -1.24 5.42
N TYR A 153 15.22 -1.00 6.70
CA TYR A 153 16.44 -1.49 7.37
C TYR A 153 16.30 -2.91 7.93
N LEU A 154 15.07 -3.37 8.14
CA LEU A 154 14.77 -4.72 8.64
C LEU A 154 14.59 -5.77 7.52
N SER A 155 14.52 -5.31 6.26
CA SER A 155 14.38 -6.14 5.05
C SER A 155 15.74 -6.30 4.35
#